data_AF-A0A9W4TAE8-F1
#
_entry.id   AF-A0A9W4TAE8-F1
#
_cell.length_a   1.000
_cell.length_b   1.000
_cell.length_c   1.000
_cell.angle_alpha   90.00
_cell.angle_beta   90.00
_cell.angle_gamma   90.00
#
_symmetry.space_group_name_H-M   'P 1'
#
loop_
_entity.id
_entity.type
_entity.pdbx_description
1 polymer ?
#
loop_
_entity_poly.entity_id
_entity_poly.type
_entity_poly.pdbx_seq_one_letter_code
_entity_poly.pdbx_strand_id
1 'polypeptide(L)' 'MALAASAVASFEWTVDAARELIRLRYDNHDDFEGFTASPSQCRRKWYSLKYGYNNLKRLDTIENPHD' A
#
# COMPACT_ATOMS: atom_id res chain seq x y z
N MET A 1 35.27 -14.45 -15.54
CA MET A 1 34.06 -13.96 -16.25
C MET A 1 32.97 -13.79 -15.22
N ALA A 2 32.62 -12.55 -14.90
CA ALA A 2 31.54 -12.24 -13.97
C ALA A 2 30.48 -11.42 -14.69
N LEU A 3 29.26 -11.45 -14.13
CA LEU A 3 28.07 -10.63 -14.43
C LEU A 3 27.13 -11.27 -15.47
N ALA A 4 25.83 -11.38 -15.26
CA ALA A 4 24.97 -10.58 -14.40
C ALA A 4 23.96 -11.45 -13.64
N ALA A 5 23.95 -11.33 -12.31
CA ALA A 5 22.75 -11.64 -11.55
C ALA A 5 21.72 -10.58 -11.94
N SER A 6 20.71 -10.97 -12.72
CA SER A 6 19.62 -10.10 -13.12
C SER A 6 18.83 -9.77 -11.86
N ALA A 7 19.21 -8.66 -11.21
CA ALA A 7 18.52 -8.15 -10.05
C ALA A 7 17.14 -7.67 -10.53
N VAL A 8 16.12 -8.50 -10.31
CA VAL A 8 14.75 -8.01 -10.22
C VAL A 8 14.78 -6.95 -9.12
N ALA A 9 14.84 -5.67 -9.51
CA ALA A 9 14.67 -4.58 -8.58
C ALA A 9 13.31 -4.77 -7.92
N SER A 10 13.32 -5.12 -6.64
CA SER A 10 12.11 -5.20 -5.83
C SER A 10 11.43 -3.84 -5.91
N PHE A 11 10.24 -3.80 -6.49
CA PHE A 11 9.45 -2.59 -6.54
C PHE A 11 9.11 -2.16 -5.11
N GLU A 12 9.76 -1.11 -4.63
CA GLU A 12 9.51 -0.52 -3.31
C GLU A 12 8.47 0.60 -3.42
N TRP A 13 7.49 0.55 -2.53
CA TRP A 13 6.46 1.58 -2.44
C TRP A 13 7.00 2.79 -1.69
N THR A 14 7.12 3.93 -2.37
CA THR A 14 7.36 5.22 -1.71
C THR A 14 6.11 5.69 -0.96
N VAL A 15 6.30 6.58 0.01
CA VAL A 15 5.18 7.17 0.77
C VAL A 15 4.25 7.95 -0.16
N ASP A 16 4.79 8.68 -1.14
CA ASP A 16 3.99 9.48 -2.07
C ASP A 16 3.18 8.59 -3.01
N ALA A 17 3.77 7.50 -3.53
CA ALA A 17 3.04 6.50 -4.31
C ALA A 17 1.92 5.84 -3.50
N ALA A 18 2.13 5.57 -2.20
CA ALA A 18 1.08 5.03 -1.34
C ALA A 18 -0.05 6.04 -1.09
N ARG A 19 0.26 7.34 -0.97
CA ARG A 19 -0.75 8.41 -0.82
C ARG A 19 -1.59 8.57 -2.07
N GLU A 20 -0.95 8.55 -3.24
CA GLU A 20 -1.64 8.66 -4.52
C GLU A 20 -2.53 7.44 -4.79
N LEU A 21 -2.08 6.24 -4.41
CA LEU A 21 -2.91 5.02 -4.42
C LEU A 21 -4.18 5.18 -3.56
N ILE A 22 -4.06 5.78 -2.37
CA ILE A 22 -5.22 6.03 -1.49
C ILE A 22 -6.21 7.00 -2.14
N ARG A 23 -5.72 8.08 -2.77
CA ARG A 23 -6.55 9.06 -3.47
C ARG A 23 -7.31 8.43 -4.63
N LEU A 24 -6.63 7.73 -5.52
CA LEU A 24 -7.28 7.07 -6.66
C LEU A 24 -8.29 6.01 -6.23
N ARG A 25 -8.01 5.27 -5.14
CA ARG A 25 -8.98 4.33 -4.57
C ARG A 25 -10.25 5.04 -4.11
N TYR A 26 -10.12 6.24 -3.54
CA TYR A 26 -11.27 7.02 -3.09
C TYR A 26 -12.10 7.52 -4.28
N ASP A 27 -11.43 7.99 -5.34
CA ASP A 27 -12.10 8.61 -6.48
C ASP A 27 -12.66 7.58 -7.48
N ASN A 28 -11.87 6.57 -7.88
CA ASN A 28 -12.19 5.66 -8.99
C ASN A 28 -12.18 4.17 -8.60
N HIS A 29 -12.09 3.85 -7.30
CA HIS A 29 -12.17 2.50 -6.72
C HIS A 29 -11.14 1.48 -7.25
N ASP A 30 -11.32 0.94 -8.45
CA ASP A 30 -10.47 -0.12 -9.02
C ASP A 30 -9.74 0.31 -10.30
N ASP A 31 -9.94 1.54 -10.74
CA ASP A 31 -9.15 2.12 -11.81
C ASP A 31 -7.81 2.62 -11.29
N PHE A 32 -6.75 1.89 -11.64
CA PHE A 32 -5.37 2.22 -11.31
C PHE A 32 -4.59 2.68 -12.55
N GLU A 33 -5.28 3.16 -13.59
CA GLU A 33 -4.65 3.79 -14.73
C GLU A 33 -3.73 4.93 -14.27
N GLY A 34 -2.46 4.88 -14.69
CA GLY A 34 -1.43 5.85 -14.29
C GLY A 34 -0.40 5.34 -13.27
N PHE A 35 -0.62 4.18 -12.62
CA PHE A 35 0.39 3.58 -11.76
C PHE A 35 1.38 2.70 -12.52
N THR A 36 2.67 2.83 -12.21
CA THR A 36 3.70 1.86 -12.67
C THR A 36 3.47 0.46 -12.09
N ALA A 37 2.82 0.37 -10.93
CA ALA A 37 2.45 -0.89 -10.31
C ALA A 37 1.23 -1.51 -11.02
N SER A 38 1.24 -2.83 -11.19
CA SER A 38 0.08 -3.55 -11.71
C SER A 38 -1.15 -3.40 -10.79
N PRO A 39 -2.38 -3.49 -11.32
CA PRO A 39 -3.61 -3.43 -10.52
C PRO A 39 -3.63 -4.40 -9.33
N SER A 40 -3.00 -5.57 -9.47
CA SER A 40 -2.86 -6.56 -8.39
C SER A 40 -1.91 -6.10 -7.29
N GLN A 41 -0.81 -5.44 -7.63
CA GLN A 41 0.11 -4.83 -6.65
C GLN A 41 -0.55 -3.67 -5.92
N CYS A 42 -1.29 -2.81 -6.64
CA CYS A 42 -2.08 -1.72 -6.06
C CYS A 42 -3.11 -2.24 -5.06
N ARG A 43 -3.90 -3.25 -5.43
CA ARG A 43 -4.87 -3.89 -4.51
C ARG A 43 -4.20 -4.48 -3.28
N ARG A 44 -3.10 -5.23 -3.44
CA ARG A 44 -2.37 -5.82 -2.31
C ARG A 44 -1.85 -4.74 -1.36
N LYS A 45 -1.28 -3.65 -1.90
CA LYS A 45 -0.81 -2.53 -1.09
C LYS A 45 -1.95 -1.84 -0.34
N TRP A 46 -3.07 -1.58 -1.02
CA TRP A 46 -4.28 -1.00 -0.41
C TRP A 46 -4.78 -1.84 0.76
N TYR A 47 -4.94 -3.15 0.59
CA TYR A 47 -5.37 -4.03 1.68
C TYR A 47 -4.39 -4.00 2.85
N SER A 48 -3.08 -4.07 2.58
CA SER A 48 -2.06 -3.97 3.63
C SER A 48 -2.18 -2.66 4.43
N LEU A 49 -2.40 -1.52 3.75
CA LEU A 49 -2.60 -0.22 4.40
C LEU A 49 -3.90 -0.19 5.21
N LYS A 50 -5.01 -0.70 4.67
CA LYS A 50 -6.31 -0.77 5.34
C LYS A 50 -6.26 -1.63 6.61
N TYR A 51 -5.64 -2.80 6.54
CA TYR A 51 -5.48 -3.67 7.69
C TYR A 51 -4.51 -3.09 8.71
N GLY A 52 -3.41 -2.46 8.27
CA GLY A 52 -2.51 -1.72 9.15
C GLY A 52 -3.25 -0.63 9.94
N TYR A 53 -4.04 0.20 9.26
CA TYR A 53 -4.87 1.23 9.90
C TYR A 53 -5.88 0.64 10.89
N ASN A 54 -6.60 -0.42 10.50
CA ASN A 54 -7.57 -1.06 11.38
C ASN A 54 -6.91 -1.66 12.63
N ASN A 55 -5.73 -2.25 12.48
CA ASN A 55 -4.96 -2.80 13.59
C ASN A 55 -4.46 -1.68 14.53
N LEU A 56 -3.99 -0.56 13.97
CA LEU A 56 -3.63 0.63 14.76
C LEU A 56 -4.84 1.19 15.51
N LYS A 57 -5.99 1.34 14.85
CA LYS A 57 -7.23 1.80 15.48
C LYS A 57 -7.68 0.86 16.61
N ARG A 58 -7.51 -0.45 16.45
CA ARG A 58 -7.78 -1.43 17.51
C ARG A 58 -6.86 -1.23 18.71
N LEU A 59 -5.57 -0.99 18.49
CA LEU A 59 -4.65 -0.70 19.59
C LEU A 59 -5.01 0.61 20.32
N ASP A 60 -5.32 1.67 19.56
CA ASP A 60 -5.78 2.96 20.09
C ASP A 60 -7.07 2.84 20.90
N THR A 61 -8.04 2.04 20.43
CA THR A 61 -9.28 1.75 21.17
C THR A 61 -9.11 0.79 22.34
N ILE A 62 -8.09 -0.06 22.34
CA ILE A 62 -7.74 -0.90 23.49
C ILE A 62 -7.06 -0.06 24.59
N GLU A 63 -6.37 1.02 24.25
CA GLU A 63 -5.77 1.96 25.23
C GLU A 63 -6.76 2.94 25.86
N ASN A 64 -8.01 3.03 25.37
CA ASN A 64 -9.08 3.80 26.01
C ASN A 64 -10.24 2.91 26.51
N PRO A 65 -10.05 2.13 27.60
CA PRO A 65 -11.13 1.40 28.26
C PRO A 65 -11.91 2.24 29.28
N HIS A 66 -11.65 3.54 29.40
CA HIS A 66 -12.33 4.41 30.37
C HIS A 66 -12.65 5.81 29.80
N ASP A 67 -13.85 5.94 29.23
CA ASP A 67 -14.73 7.11 29.43
C ASP A 67 -16.03 6.59 30.07
#